data_AF-A0A0K8PC50-F1
#
_entry.id   AF-A0A0K8PC50-F1
#
_cell.length_a   1.000
_cell.length_b   1.000
_cell.length_c   1.000
_cell.angle_alpha   90.00
_cell.angle_beta   90.00
_cell.angle_gamma   90.00
#
_symmetry.space_group_name_H-M   'P 1'
#
loop_
_entity.id
_entity.type
_entity.pdbx_description
1 polymer ?
#
loop_
_entity_poly.entity_id
_entity_poly.type
_entity_poly.pdbx_seq_one_letter_code
_entity_poly.pdbx_strand_id
1 'polypeptide(L)'
;MTSWQDSPYLTGAERAALALVETALQPSAGGERVSDELYAQAAEHYEPKALATLMFAISQVSFFNSVALIAKPVPGRSFTDPWK
;
A
#
# COMPACT_ATOMS: atom_id res chain seq x y z
N MET A 1 9.97 16.64 -8.38
CA MET A 1 9.08 15.48 -8.22
C MET A 1 7.96 15.93 -7.31
N THR A 2 6.73 16.05 -7.83
CA THR A 2 5.57 16.41 -7.02
C THR A 2 5.20 15.18 -6.19
N SER A 3 5.32 15.28 -4.87
CA SER A 3 4.84 14.24 -3.96
C SER A 3 3.31 14.23 -4.00
N TRP A 4 2.67 13.10 -3.67
CA TRP A 4 1.20 13.07 -3.66
C TRP A 4 0.63 14.00 -2.57
N GLN A 5 1.42 14.25 -1.52
CA GLN A 5 1.10 15.18 -0.43
C GLN A 5 0.91 16.62 -0.96
N ASP A 6 1.67 17.00 -1.98
CA ASP A 6 1.65 18.36 -2.57
C ASP A 6 0.67 18.49 -3.76
N SER A 7 -0.05 17.43 -4.11
CA SER A 7 -0.91 17.42 -5.29
C SER A 7 -2.24 18.16 -5.03
N PRO A 8 -2.57 19.22 -5.80
CA PRO A 8 -3.86 19.91 -5.67
C PRO A 8 -5.03 19.11 -6.26
N TYR A 9 -4.74 18.05 -7.03
CA TYR A 9 -5.74 17.26 -7.74
C TYR A 9 -6.36 16.13 -6.90
N LEU A 10 -5.83 15.89 -5.71
CA LEU A 10 -6.31 14.84 -4.83
C LEU A 10 -7.34 15.40 -3.84
N THR A 11 -8.38 14.63 -3.61
CA THR A 11 -9.39 14.84 -2.57
C THR A 11 -8.85 14.42 -1.20
N GLY A 12 -9.58 14.76 -0.13
CA GLY A 12 -9.25 14.31 1.23
C GLY A 12 -9.23 12.78 1.34
N ALA A 13 -10.24 12.12 0.76
CA ALA A 13 -10.35 10.66 0.72
C ALA A 13 -9.14 10.01 0.02
N GLU A 14 -8.77 10.50 -1.17
CA GLU A 14 -7.64 9.95 -1.93
C GLU A 14 -6.31 10.15 -1.19
N ARG A 15 -6.12 11.30 -0.52
CA ARG A 15 -4.94 11.52 0.33
C ARG A 15 -4.90 10.56 1.52
N ALA A 16 -6.02 10.32 2.19
CA ALA A 16 -6.08 9.35 3.29
C ALA A 16 -5.77 7.91 2.82
N ALA A 17 -6.28 7.51 1.65
CA ALA A 17 -5.96 6.22 1.05
C ALA A 17 -4.47 6.11 0.70
N LEU A 18 -3.85 7.15 0.14
CA LEU A 18 -2.43 7.15 -0.17
C LEU A 18 -1.55 7.11 1.08
N ALA A 19 -1.94 7.79 2.16
CA ALA A 19 -1.28 7.70 3.46
C ALA A 19 -1.31 6.26 4.01
N LEU A 20 -2.47 5.58 3.92
CA LEU A 20 -2.59 4.16 4.28
C LEU A 20 -1.70 3.26 3.42
N VAL A 21 -1.65 3.49 2.10
CA VAL A 21 -0.81 2.72 1.18
C VAL A 21 0.67 2.90 1.52
N GLU A 22 1.12 4.15 1.67
CA GLU A 22 2.51 4.48 1.95
C GLU A 22 2.98 3.84 3.25
N THR A 23 2.21 3.99 4.33
CA THR A 23 2.54 3.43 5.65
C THR A 23 2.47 1.89 5.69
N ALA A 24 1.47 1.27 5.05
CA ALA A 24 1.32 -0.18 5.03
C ALA A 24 2.40 -0.90 4.19
N LEU A 25 2.87 -0.26 3.12
CA LEU A 25 3.87 -0.82 2.21
C LEU A 25 5.31 -0.45 2.59
N GLN A 26 5.51 0.54 3.47
CA GLN A 26 6.83 0.89 3.96
C GLN A 26 7.48 -0.32 4.69
N PRO A 27 8.78 -0.58 4.47
CA PRO A 27 9.53 -1.55 5.25
C PRO A 27 9.37 -1.25 6.75
N SER A 28 9.13 -2.29 7.55
CA SER A 28 8.97 -2.10 9.00
C SER A 28 10.25 -1.51 9.59
N ALA A 29 10.16 -0.31 10.17
CA ALA A 29 11.25 0.36 10.87
C ALA A 29 11.32 -0.01 12.37
N GLY A 30 10.51 -0.97 12.82
CA GLY A 30 10.26 -1.26 14.23
C GLY A 30 9.22 -0.31 14.81
N GLY A 31 8.05 -0.84 15.19
CA GLY A 31 6.90 -0.08 15.67
C GLY A 31 5.61 -0.37 14.90
N GLU A 32 4.53 0.28 15.32
CA GLU A 32 3.24 0.24 14.63
C GLU A 32 3.35 0.98 13.28
N ARG A 33 2.94 0.31 12.20
CA ARG A 33 3.03 0.89 10.84
C ARG A 33 1.84 1.76 10.49
N VAL A 34 0.64 1.34 10.87
CA VAL A 34 -0.61 2.07 10.64
C VAL A 34 -1.15 2.41 12.03
N SER A 35 -1.12 3.68 12.39
CA SER A 35 -1.64 4.13 13.69
C SER A 35 -3.16 4.17 13.71
N ASP A 36 -3.74 4.08 14.91
CA ASP A 36 -5.17 4.26 15.14
C ASP A 36 -5.66 5.64 14.62
N GLU A 37 -4.84 6.68 14.74
CA GLU A 37 -5.14 8.03 14.23
C GLU A 37 -5.30 8.04 12.70
N LEU A 38 -4.38 7.36 11.98
CA LEU A 38 -4.46 7.27 10.53
C LEU A 38 -5.67 6.44 10.08
N TYR A 39 -5.99 5.36 10.81
CA TYR A 39 -7.21 4.59 10.57
C TYR A 39 -8.46 5.45 10.78
N ALA A 40 -8.53 6.20 11.88
CA ALA A 40 -9.66 7.09 12.17
C ALA A 40 -9.84 8.15 11.08
N GLN A 41 -8.75 8.79 10.64
CA GLN A 41 -8.78 9.77 9.54
C GLN A 41 -9.30 9.16 8.24
N ALA A 42 -8.89 7.93 7.90
CA ALA A 42 -9.43 7.25 6.73
C ALA A 42 -10.91 6.89 6.91
N ALA A 43 -11.33 6.49 8.11
CA ALA A 43 -12.72 6.17 8.41
C ALA A 43 -13.67 7.39 8.32
N GLU A 44 -13.17 8.62 8.45
CA GLU A 44 -13.95 9.84 8.18
C GLU A 44 -14.35 9.99 6.71
N HIS A 45 -13.61 9.35 5.80
CA HIS A 45 -13.79 9.50 4.35
C HIS A 45 -14.44 8.29 3.68
N TYR A 46 -14.42 7.12 4.32
CA TYR A 46 -14.86 5.86 3.74
C TYR A 46 -15.90 5.18 4.61
N GLU A 47 -17.03 4.81 3.99
CA GLU A 47 -17.97 3.88 4.59
C GLU A 47 -17.27 2.56 4.97
N PRO A 48 -17.70 1.84 6.02
CA PRO A 48 -16.99 0.68 6.55
C PRO A 48 -16.65 -0.40 5.50
N LYS A 49 -17.57 -0.65 4.56
CA LYS A 49 -17.36 -1.60 3.45
C LYS A 49 -16.28 -1.12 2.48
N ALA A 50 -16.24 0.17 2.17
CA ALA A 50 -15.25 0.76 1.28
C ALA A 50 -13.86 0.74 1.93
N LEU A 51 -13.78 1.08 3.23
CA LEU A 51 -12.53 1.01 3.99
C LEU A 51 -12.00 -0.43 4.07
N ALA A 52 -12.87 -1.40 4.35
CA ALA A 52 -12.48 -2.81 4.34
C ALA A 52 -11.95 -3.25 2.96
N THR A 53 -12.62 -2.83 1.88
CA THR A 53 -12.19 -3.13 0.51
C THR A 53 -10.81 -2.53 0.21
N LEU A 54 -10.57 -1.29 0.66
CA LEU A 54 -9.27 -0.62 0.53
C LEU A 54 -8.17 -1.38 1.29
N MET A 55 -8.42 -1.80 2.53
CA MET A 55 -7.47 -2.59 3.32
C MET A 55 -7.12 -3.92 2.64
N PHE A 56 -8.10 -4.61 2.06
CA PHE A 56 -7.85 -5.85 1.31
C PHE A 56 -7.01 -5.61 0.05
N ALA A 57 -7.28 -4.54 -0.69
CA ALA A 57 -6.50 -4.19 -1.87
C ALA A 57 -5.02 -3.90 -1.50
N ILE A 58 -4.79 -3.11 -0.44
CA ILE A 58 -3.43 -2.84 0.06
C ILE A 58 -2.72 -4.13 0.50
N SER A 59 -3.45 -5.02 1.19
CA SER A 59 -2.91 -6.30 1.64
C SER A 59 -2.48 -7.20 0.49
N GLN A 60 -3.25 -7.23 -0.61
CA GLN A 60 -2.88 -7.99 -1.80
C GLN A 60 -1.58 -7.48 -2.43
N VAL A 61 -1.41 -6.15 -2.54
CA VAL A 61 -0.16 -5.55 -3.04
C VAL A 61 1.01 -5.91 -2.13
N SER A 62 0.82 -5.82 -0.81
CA SER A 62 1.85 -6.22 0.16
C SER A 62 2.27 -7.68 0.00
N PHE A 63 1.31 -8.59 -0.19
CA PHE A 63 1.58 -10.01 -0.45
C PHE A 63 2.46 -10.21 -1.69
N PHE A 64 2.10 -9.58 -2.83
CA PHE A 64 2.90 -9.70 -4.05
C PHE A 64 4.29 -9.07 -3.92
N ASN A 65 4.42 -7.96 -3.17
CA ASN A 65 5.72 -7.37 -2.87
C ASN A 65 6.62 -8.34 -2.09
N SER A 66 6.09 -9.06 -1.09
CA SER A 66 6.84 -10.09 -0.37
C SER A 66 7.24 -11.25 -1.27
N VAL A 67 6.35 -11.71 -2.15
CA VAL A 67 6.67 -12.76 -3.14
C VAL A 67 7.79 -12.30 -4.07
N ALA A 68 7.72 -11.08 -4.60
CA ALA A 68 8.75 -10.53 -5.47
C ALA A 68 10.10 -10.36 -4.77
N LEU A 69 10.10 -9.95 -3.50
CA LEU A 69 11.32 -9.83 -2.69
C LEU A 69 12.04 -11.18 -2.53
N ILE A 70 11.27 -12.26 -2.32
CA ILE A 70 11.79 -13.62 -2.15
C ILE A 70 12.23 -14.20 -3.49
N ALA A 71 11.35 -14.16 -4.49
CA ALA A 71 11.56 -14.80 -5.78
C ALA A 71 12.55 -14.05 -6.68
N LYS A 72 12.80 -12.75 -6.43
CA LYS A 72 13.66 -11.88 -7.25
C LYS A 72 13.42 -12.08 -8.76
N PRO A 73 12.16 -12.01 -9.23
CA PRO A 73 11.84 -12.29 -10.61
C PRO A 73 12.53 -11.28 -11.53
N VAL A 74 13.08 -11.75 -12.64
CA VAL A 74 13.64 -10.87 -13.67
C VAL A 74 12.51 -10.46 -14.61
N PRO A 75 12.22 -9.16 -14.78
CA PRO A 75 11.19 -8.71 -15.70
C PRO A 75 11.41 -9.29 -17.11
N GLY A 76 10.38 -9.89 -17.69
CA GLY A 76 10.45 -10.52 -19.02
C GLY A 76 11.01 -11.94 -19.05
N ARG A 77 11.41 -12.53 -17.92
CA ARG A 77 11.67 -13.99 -17.84
C ARG A 77 10.41 -14.78 -17.55
N SER A 78 10.35 -15.99 -18.09
CA SER A 78 9.33 -16.97 -17.73
C SER A 78 9.59 -17.51 -16.32
N PHE A 79 8.53 -17.81 -15.58
CA PHE A 79 8.62 -18.52 -14.30
C PHE A 79 9.23 -19.92 -14.43
N THR A 80 9.25 -20.49 -15.63
CA THR A 80 9.83 -21.80 -15.93
C THR A 80 11.32 -21.74 -16.27
N ASP A 81 11.91 -20.54 -16.35
CA ASP A 81 13.33 -20.41 -16.67
C ASP A 81 14.17 -21.00 -15.52
N PRO A 82 15.23 -21.76 -15.82
CA PRO A 82 16.05 -22.38 -14.80
C PRO A 82 16.65 -21.32 -13.87
N TRP A 83 16.47 -21.54 -12.56
CA TRP A 83 17.10 -20.77 -11.51
C TRP A 83 18.63 -20.89 -11.66
N LYS A 84 19.34 -19.76 -11.73
CA LYS A 84 20.81 -19.73 -11.75
C LYS A 84 21.35 -19.53 -10.34
#